data_AF-A0A1F8J2N2-F1
#
_entry.id   AF-A0A1F8J2N2-F1
#
_cell.length_a   1.000
_cell.length_b   1.000
_cell.length_c   1.000
_cell.angle_alpha   90.00
_cell.angle_beta   90.00
_cell.angle_gamma   90.00
#
_symmetry.space_group_name_H-M   'P 1'
#
loop_
_entity.id
_entity.type
_entity.pdbx_description
1 polymer ?
#
loop_
_entity_poly.entity_id
_entity_poly.type
_entity_poly.pdbx_seq_one_letter_code
_entity_poly.pdbx_strand_id
1 'polypeptide(L)'
;MCKKWPLFFVVMFLAILPTPLMGSIIKKPPVKPVETSYHDLECSEQDRANIHIIIATMAEKGKLALLFQQSALREIGAQINHVHPLKFLAVIFKEPYLKSCMSYIWDDYFKRNGFLDGLGPSLFREAEKGKLDLYLEPFAKEIGLQKEDLKPYTDVHDWENLVLYLIQS
;
A
#
# COMPACT_ATOMS: atom_id res chain seq x y z
N MET A 1 -52.74 64.22 -35.26
CA MET A 1 -51.65 64.16 -36.25
C MET A 1 -51.32 62.71 -36.54
N CYS A 2 -51.58 62.25 -37.76
CA CYS A 2 -51.31 60.90 -38.25
C CYS A 2 -49.82 60.70 -38.58
N LYS A 3 -49.22 59.57 -38.18
CA LYS A 3 -48.09 58.88 -38.87
C LYS A 3 -48.16 57.38 -38.51
N LYS A 4 -48.70 56.53 -39.39
CA LYS A 4 -48.01 55.71 -40.42
C LYS A 4 -47.17 54.56 -39.84
N TRP A 5 -47.69 53.33 -40.00
CA TRP A 5 -46.99 52.02 -40.01
C TRP A 5 -46.12 51.89 -41.30
N PRO A 6 -45.08 51.01 -41.40
CA PRO A 6 -45.30 49.54 -41.49
C PRO A 6 -44.13 48.58 -41.09
N LEU A 7 -44.51 47.30 -41.01
CA LEU A 7 -43.80 46.02 -41.28
C LEU A 7 -42.26 45.97 -41.20
N PHE A 8 -41.76 45.07 -40.34
CA PHE A 8 -40.65 44.18 -40.70
C PHE A 8 -40.95 42.73 -40.28
N PHE A 9 -40.91 41.86 -41.28
CA PHE A 9 -40.87 40.41 -41.22
C PHE A 9 -39.66 39.92 -40.40
N VAL A 10 -39.87 38.99 -39.45
CA VAL A 10 -38.88 37.95 -39.08
C VAL A 10 -39.67 36.71 -38.64
N VAL A 11 -39.99 35.82 -39.58
CA VAL A 11 -39.39 34.49 -39.75
C VAL A 11 -39.53 33.58 -38.52
N MET A 12 -40.51 32.69 -38.66
CA MET A 12 -40.68 31.41 -37.98
C MET A 12 -39.41 30.56 -38.06
N PHE A 13 -38.84 30.19 -36.92
CA PHE A 13 -37.90 29.06 -36.80
C PHE A 13 -38.46 28.05 -35.80
N LEU A 14 -38.89 26.90 -36.33
CA LEU A 14 -39.13 25.67 -35.57
C LEU A 14 -37.81 25.25 -34.90
N ALA A 15 -37.73 25.34 -33.58
CA ALA A 15 -36.66 24.70 -32.83
C ALA A 15 -37.03 23.22 -32.62
N ILE A 16 -36.38 22.35 -33.38
CA ILE A 16 -36.40 20.90 -33.22
C ILE A 16 -35.68 20.58 -31.90
N LEU A 17 -36.39 19.97 -30.94
CA LEU A 17 -35.78 19.46 -29.71
C LEU A 17 -34.97 18.18 -30.02
N PRO A 18 -33.72 18.04 -29.54
CA PRO A 18 -32.98 16.79 -29.67
C PRO A 18 -33.51 15.75 -28.67
N THR A 19 -33.79 14.54 -29.15
CA THR A 19 -34.12 13.39 -28.30
C THR A 19 -32.86 12.84 -27.62
N PRO A 20 -32.92 12.46 -26.33
CA PRO A 20 -31.78 11.82 -25.67
C PRO A 20 -31.66 10.36 -26.12
N LEU A 21 -30.51 10.01 -26.68
CA LEU A 21 -30.13 8.62 -26.96
C LEU A 21 -29.98 7.87 -25.63
N MET A 22 -30.86 6.90 -25.37
CA MET A 22 -30.68 5.92 -24.30
C MET A 22 -29.50 5.02 -24.63
N GLY A 23 -28.33 5.34 -24.07
CA GLY A 23 -27.22 4.41 -24.01
C GLY A 23 -27.53 3.27 -23.03
N SER A 24 -27.61 2.05 -23.54
CA SER A 24 -27.73 0.84 -22.72
C SER A 24 -26.51 0.70 -21.81
N ILE A 25 -26.69 0.89 -20.51
CA ILE A 25 -25.67 0.60 -19.49
C ILE A 25 -25.52 -0.92 -19.41
N ILE A 26 -24.46 -1.46 -20.00
CA ILE A 26 -24.03 -2.84 -19.78
C ILE A 26 -23.55 -2.93 -18.32
N LYS A 27 -24.40 -3.42 -17.43
CA LYS A 27 -24.02 -3.77 -16.06
C LYS A 27 -23.03 -4.94 -16.14
N LYS A 28 -21.73 -4.65 -16.06
CA LYS A 28 -20.71 -5.68 -15.83
C LYS A 28 -21.09 -6.41 -14.53
N PRO A 29 -21.23 -7.74 -14.53
CA PRO A 29 -21.57 -8.46 -13.31
C PRO A 29 -20.50 -8.20 -12.24
N PRO A 30 -20.86 -8.15 -10.95
CA PRO A 30 -19.88 -7.97 -9.89
C PRO A 30 -18.88 -9.13 -9.98
N VAL A 31 -17.63 -8.81 -10.30
CA VAL A 31 -16.53 -9.76 -10.21
C VAL A 31 -16.44 -10.12 -8.74
N LYS A 32 -16.87 -11.35 -8.39
CA LYS A 32 -16.64 -11.88 -7.05
C LYS A 32 -15.14 -11.74 -6.76
N PRO A 33 -14.73 -11.09 -5.66
CA PRO A 33 -13.32 -11.06 -5.31
C PRO A 33 -12.87 -12.52 -5.19
N VAL A 34 -11.91 -12.89 -6.03
CA VAL A 34 -11.18 -14.15 -5.85
C VAL A 34 -10.44 -13.96 -4.54
N GLU A 35 -10.82 -14.70 -3.50
CA GLU A 35 -10.08 -14.76 -2.24
C GLU A 35 -8.72 -15.39 -2.56
N THR A 36 -7.74 -14.54 -2.87
CA THR A 36 -6.35 -14.95 -3.07
C THR A 36 -5.82 -15.44 -1.73
N SER A 37 -5.25 -16.64 -1.67
CA SER A 37 -4.64 -17.14 -0.44
C SER A 37 -3.41 -16.31 -0.09
N TYR A 38 -3.06 -16.23 1.19
CA TYR A 38 -1.80 -15.60 1.62
C TYR A 38 -0.56 -16.22 0.95
N HIS A 39 -0.60 -17.50 0.61
CA HIS A 39 0.49 -18.20 -0.08
C HIS A 39 0.61 -17.81 -1.56
N ASP A 40 -0.46 -17.30 -2.16
CA ASP A 40 -0.48 -16.85 -3.56
C ASP A 40 -0.02 -15.39 -3.70
N LEU A 41 0.26 -14.70 -2.58
CA LEU A 41 0.79 -13.35 -2.59
C LEU A 41 2.20 -13.34 -3.18
N GLU A 42 2.41 -12.47 -4.16
CA GLU A 42 3.67 -12.32 -4.87
C GLU A 42 4.80 -11.87 -3.94
N CYS A 43 5.88 -12.64 -3.94
CA CYS A 43 7.18 -12.30 -3.36
C CYS A 43 8.24 -13.17 -4.03
N SER A 44 8.83 -12.64 -5.09
CA SER A 44 9.85 -13.30 -5.89
C SER A 44 11.20 -13.36 -5.17
N GLU A 45 12.13 -14.18 -5.65
CA GLU A 45 13.51 -14.20 -5.12
C GLU A 45 14.22 -12.85 -5.30
N GLN A 46 13.90 -12.10 -6.37
CA GLN A 46 14.42 -10.74 -6.54
C GLN A 46 13.86 -9.79 -5.49
N ASP A 47 12.59 -9.94 -5.11
CA ASP A 47 11.99 -9.14 -4.04
C ASP A 47 12.68 -9.41 -2.71
N ARG A 48 12.94 -10.69 -2.40
CA ARG A 48 13.70 -11.09 -1.20
C ARG A 48 15.09 -10.47 -1.18
N ALA A 49 15.80 -10.54 -2.31
CA ALA A 49 17.13 -9.92 -2.45
C ALA A 49 17.08 -8.39 -2.25
N ASN A 50 16.07 -7.73 -2.82
CA ASN A 50 15.87 -6.28 -2.66
C ASN A 50 15.55 -5.90 -1.21
N ILE A 51 14.69 -6.68 -0.53
CA ILE A 51 14.39 -6.50 0.90
C ILE A 51 15.67 -6.66 1.72
N HIS A 52 16.45 -7.71 1.45
CA HIS A 52 17.73 -7.93 2.13
C HIS A 52 18.68 -6.74 1.94
N ILE A 53 18.82 -6.22 0.72
CA ILE A 53 19.66 -5.05 0.44
C ILE A 53 19.18 -3.82 1.23
N ILE A 54 17.87 -3.54 1.24
CA ILE A 54 17.30 -2.40 1.95
C ILE A 54 17.60 -2.51 3.45
N ILE A 55 17.25 -3.63 4.07
CA ILE A 55 17.35 -3.81 5.53
C ILE A 55 18.80 -3.86 6.00
N ALA A 56 19.66 -4.61 5.32
CA ALA A 56 21.08 -4.65 5.64
C ALA A 56 21.74 -3.27 5.47
N THR A 57 21.44 -2.55 4.38
CA THR A 57 22.00 -1.21 4.16
C THR A 57 21.53 -0.22 5.23
N MET A 58 20.24 -0.24 5.58
CA MET A 58 19.70 0.60 6.66
C MET A 58 20.39 0.32 8.00
N ALA A 59 20.61 -0.95 8.34
CA ALA A 59 21.28 -1.33 9.59
C ALA A 59 22.76 -0.91 9.60
N GLU A 60 23.52 -1.24 8.56
CA GLU A 60 24.98 -1.10 8.51
C GLU A 60 25.47 0.34 8.29
N LYS A 61 24.70 1.17 7.56
CA LYS A 61 25.14 2.52 7.20
C LYS A 61 24.77 3.55 8.26
N GLY A 62 25.65 4.53 8.45
CA GLY A 62 25.34 5.72 9.25
C GLY A 62 24.39 6.67 8.52
N LYS A 63 23.76 7.59 9.27
CA LYS A 63 22.74 8.53 8.76
C LYS A 63 23.19 9.29 7.50
N LEU A 64 24.42 9.81 7.48
CA LEU A 64 24.96 10.54 6.33
C LEU A 64 25.06 9.66 5.08
N ALA A 65 25.56 8.43 5.22
CA ALA A 65 25.64 7.48 4.12
C ALA A 65 24.24 7.12 3.59
N LEU A 66 23.26 6.96 4.48
CA LEU A 66 21.87 6.72 4.07
C LEU A 66 21.25 7.89 3.32
N LEU A 67 21.57 9.13 3.68
CA LEU A 67 21.12 10.32 2.94
C LEU A 67 21.73 10.35 1.53
N PHE A 68 23.02 10.04 1.38
CA PHE A 68 23.65 9.98 0.06
C PHE A 68 23.12 8.82 -0.80
N GLN A 69 22.71 7.72 -0.17
CA GLN A 69 22.16 6.54 -0.86
C GLN A 69 20.63 6.55 -0.94
N GLN A 70 19.97 7.63 -0.51
CA GLN A 70 18.51 7.67 -0.37
C GLN A 70 17.80 7.44 -1.71
N SER A 71 18.31 7.98 -2.81
CA SER A 71 17.73 7.78 -4.14
C SER A 71 17.81 6.32 -4.57
N ALA A 72 18.99 5.69 -4.45
CA ALA A 72 19.20 4.29 -4.79
C ALA A 72 18.32 3.36 -3.93
N LEU A 73 18.24 3.61 -2.62
CA LEU A 73 17.35 2.85 -1.74
C LEU A 73 15.87 3.04 -2.08
N ARG A 74 15.47 4.24 -2.51
CA ARG A 74 14.10 4.49 -3.01
C ARG A 74 13.81 3.77 -4.31
N GLU A 75 14.78 3.68 -5.21
CA GLU A 75 14.63 2.92 -6.46
C GLU A 75 14.47 1.42 -6.19
N ILE A 76 15.27 0.85 -5.30
CA ILE A 76 15.12 -0.55 -4.87
C ILE A 76 13.79 -0.74 -4.12
N GLY A 77 13.40 0.20 -3.26
CA GLY A 77 12.11 0.21 -2.58
C GLY A 77 10.93 0.24 -3.55
N ALA A 78 11.03 1.01 -4.63
CA ALA A 78 10.01 1.07 -5.67
C ALA A 78 9.81 -0.26 -6.38
N GLN A 79 10.86 -1.06 -6.52
CA GLN A 79 10.80 -2.39 -7.11
C GLN A 79 10.04 -3.40 -6.24
N ILE A 80 9.88 -3.16 -4.94
CA ILE A 80 9.17 -4.07 -4.02
C ILE A 80 7.82 -3.52 -3.54
N ASN A 81 7.34 -2.41 -4.10
CA ASN A 81 6.06 -1.78 -3.70
C ASN A 81 4.83 -2.67 -3.97
N HIS A 82 4.94 -3.67 -4.85
CA HIS A 82 3.87 -4.65 -5.09
C HIS A 82 3.80 -5.72 -4.00
N VAL A 83 4.87 -5.93 -3.24
CA VAL A 83 4.93 -6.94 -2.19
C VAL A 83 3.98 -6.58 -1.06
N HIS A 84 3.16 -7.53 -0.65
CA HIS A 84 2.25 -7.35 0.48
C HIS A 84 3.04 -7.07 1.77
N PRO A 85 2.64 -6.11 2.63
CA PRO A 85 3.42 -5.72 3.81
C PRO A 85 3.68 -6.87 4.80
N LEU A 86 2.74 -7.81 4.96
CA LEU A 86 2.99 -9.01 5.78
C LEU A 86 4.03 -9.96 5.15
N LYS A 87 4.12 -10.05 3.81
CA LYS A 87 5.18 -10.84 3.15
C LYS A 87 6.54 -10.15 3.30
N PHE A 88 6.57 -8.83 3.18
CA PHE A 88 7.76 -8.04 3.48
C PHE A 88 8.27 -8.30 4.90
N LEU A 89 7.39 -8.23 5.90
CA LEU A 89 7.74 -8.56 7.30
C LEU A 89 8.16 -10.02 7.47
N ALA A 90 7.51 -10.96 6.78
CA ALA A 90 7.86 -12.37 6.86
C ALA A 90 9.29 -12.64 6.37
N VAL A 91 9.74 -11.96 5.30
CA VAL A 91 11.13 -12.06 4.84
C VAL A 91 12.11 -11.62 5.94
N ILE A 92 11.83 -10.49 6.58
CA ILE A 92 12.70 -9.91 7.61
C ILE A 92 12.78 -10.80 8.86
N PHE A 93 11.63 -11.20 9.40
CA PHE A 93 11.56 -11.84 10.71
C PHE A 93 11.77 -13.36 10.68
N LYS A 94 11.70 -13.98 9.49
CA LYS A 94 12.06 -15.38 9.29
C LYS A 94 13.57 -15.58 9.12
N GLU A 95 14.28 -14.57 8.63
CA GLU A 95 15.72 -14.63 8.42
C GLU A 95 16.47 -14.09 9.65
N PRO A 96 17.28 -14.91 10.36
CA PRO A 96 17.94 -14.48 11.59
C PRO A 96 18.83 -13.23 11.43
N TYR A 97 19.51 -13.12 10.28
CA TYR A 97 20.36 -11.96 9.99
C TYR A 97 19.53 -10.68 9.89
N LEU A 98 18.48 -10.66 9.06
CA LEU A 98 17.64 -9.48 8.88
C LEU A 98 16.89 -9.11 10.16
N LYS A 99 16.44 -10.10 10.95
CA LYS A 99 15.87 -9.87 12.28
C LYS A 99 16.87 -9.16 13.20
N SER A 100 18.15 -9.55 13.18
CA SER A 100 19.19 -8.87 13.96
C SER A 100 19.43 -7.42 13.48
N CYS A 101 19.41 -7.19 12.16
CA CYS A 101 19.50 -5.86 11.55
C CYS A 101 18.40 -4.92 12.05
N MET A 102 17.19 -5.45 12.29
CA MET A 102 16.08 -4.66 12.82
C MET A 102 16.36 -4.05 14.19
N SER A 103 17.16 -4.69 15.06
CA SER A 103 17.54 -4.09 16.35
C SER A 103 18.34 -2.80 16.16
N TYR A 104 19.32 -2.81 15.25
CA TYR A 104 20.12 -1.62 14.91
C TYR A 104 19.29 -0.51 14.25
N ILE A 105 18.28 -0.88 13.46
CA ILE A 105 17.33 0.07 12.87
C ILE A 105 16.44 0.67 13.96
N TRP A 106 16.00 -0.14 14.91
CA TRP A 106 15.07 0.28 15.95
C TRP A 106 15.71 1.21 16.98
N ASP A 107 16.99 1.01 17.30
CA ASP A 107 17.74 1.85 18.23
C ASP A 107 18.03 3.26 17.68
N ASP A 108 17.97 3.45 16.35
CA ASP A 108 18.19 4.76 15.72
C ASP A 108 16.85 5.37 15.26
N TYR A 109 16.45 6.47 15.91
CA TYR A 109 15.22 7.21 15.59
C TYR A 109 15.06 7.56 14.09
N PHE A 110 16.16 7.93 13.41
CA PHE A 110 16.11 8.28 11.99
C PHE A 110 15.85 7.05 11.11
N LYS A 111 16.48 5.91 11.43
CA LYS A 111 16.30 4.66 10.69
C LYS A 111 14.92 4.07 10.96
N ARG A 112 14.48 4.07 12.22
CA ARG A 112 13.15 3.62 12.63
C ARG A 112 12.04 4.39 11.90
N ASN A 113 12.12 5.72 11.89
CA ASN A 113 11.15 6.54 11.15
C ASN A 113 11.20 6.27 9.65
N GLY A 114 12.41 6.22 9.05
CA GLY A 114 12.53 5.92 7.62
C GLY A 114 11.97 4.55 7.24
N PHE A 115 12.06 3.56 8.14
CA PHE A 115 11.44 2.25 7.95
C PHE A 115 9.90 2.32 8.04
N LEU A 116 9.38 2.98 9.08
CA LEU A 116 7.93 3.12 9.30
C LEU A 116 7.27 3.99 8.22
N ASP A 117 7.96 4.98 7.66
CA ASP A 117 7.49 5.80 6.54
C ASP A 117 7.19 4.94 5.29
N GLY A 118 7.95 3.87 5.07
CA GLY A 118 7.73 2.92 3.99
C GLY A 118 6.66 1.86 4.32
N LEU A 119 6.74 1.28 5.51
CA LEU A 119 5.89 0.16 5.93
C LEU A 119 4.48 0.57 6.34
N GLY A 120 4.37 1.60 7.20
CA GLY A 120 3.14 2.02 7.86
C GLY A 120 1.99 2.33 6.90
N PRO A 121 2.20 3.13 5.83
CA PRO A 121 1.15 3.39 4.85
C PRO A 121 0.66 2.12 4.14
N SER A 122 1.53 1.14 3.94
CA SER A 122 1.17 -0.13 3.29
C SER A 122 0.35 -1.02 4.21
N LEU A 123 0.72 -1.13 5.50
CA LEU A 123 -0.09 -1.83 6.50
C LEU A 123 -1.46 -1.19 6.67
N PHE A 124 -1.50 0.14 6.79
CA PHE A 124 -2.75 0.89 6.91
C PHE A 124 -3.68 0.65 5.70
N ARG A 125 -3.17 0.72 4.46
CA ARG A 125 -3.96 0.44 3.26
C ARG A 125 -4.54 -0.97 3.23
N GLU A 126 -3.81 -1.98 3.70
CA GLU A 126 -4.32 -3.36 3.73
C GLU A 126 -5.27 -3.61 4.90
N ALA A 127 -5.10 -2.90 6.03
CA ALA A 127 -6.06 -2.91 7.14
C ALA A 127 -7.41 -2.33 6.71
N GLU A 128 -7.42 -1.16 6.04
CA GLU A 128 -8.64 -0.51 5.53
C GLU A 128 -9.39 -1.36 4.51
N LYS A 129 -8.69 -2.21 3.75
CA LYS A 129 -9.31 -3.16 2.81
C LYS A 129 -9.87 -4.41 3.49
N GLY A 130 -9.67 -4.57 4.80
CA GLY A 130 -9.96 -5.80 5.54
C GLY A 130 -9.05 -6.98 5.17
N LYS A 131 -7.99 -6.75 4.39
CA LYS A 131 -7.09 -7.80 3.89
C LYS A 131 -6.01 -8.16 4.90
N LEU A 132 -5.64 -7.24 5.79
CA LEU A 132 -4.63 -7.49 6.80
C LEU A 132 -5.06 -8.62 7.77
N ASP A 133 -6.29 -8.58 8.28
CA ASP A 133 -6.79 -9.59 9.24
C ASP A 133 -6.97 -10.97 8.60
N LEU A 134 -7.37 -11.02 7.32
CA LEU A 134 -7.47 -12.27 6.54
C LEU A 134 -6.13 -13.01 6.46
N TYR A 135 -5.03 -12.27 6.41
CA TYR A 135 -3.69 -12.81 6.22
C TYR A 135 -2.87 -12.86 7.52
N LEU A 136 -3.40 -12.40 8.65
CA LEU A 136 -2.67 -12.33 9.90
C LEU A 136 -2.33 -13.72 10.48
N GLU A 137 -3.28 -14.65 10.41
CA GLU A 137 -3.10 -16.04 10.84
C GLU A 137 -1.99 -16.77 10.06
N PRO A 138 -2.03 -16.83 8.71
CA PRO A 138 -0.97 -17.50 7.96
C PRO A 138 0.38 -16.77 8.03
N PHE A 139 0.38 -15.43 8.18
CA PHE A 139 1.60 -14.67 8.45
C PHE A 139 2.24 -15.07 9.79
N ALA A 140 1.46 -15.07 10.88
CA ALA A 140 1.96 -15.42 12.21
C ALA A 140 2.60 -16.82 12.20
N LYS A 141 1.91 -17.81 11.59
CA LYS A 141 2.46 -19.16 11.40
C LYS A 141 3.75 -19.19 10.60
N GLU A 142 3.88 -18.38 9.55
CA GLU A 142 5.10 -18.34 8.73
C GLU A 142 6.33 -17.89 9.53
N ILE A 143 6.16 -17.05 10.55
CA ILE A 143 7.22 -16.55 11.42
C ILE A 143 7.25 -17.21 12.82
N GLY A 144 6.44 -18.26 13.04
CA GLY A 144 6.43 -19.04 14.27
C GLY A 144 5.68 -18.43 15.46
N LEU A 145 4.74 -17.50 15.21
CA LEU A 145 3.93 -16.82 16.22
C LEU A 145 2.44 -17.20 16.11
N GLN A 146 1.62 -16.75 17.06
CA GLN A 146 0.17 -16.87 16.99
C GLN A 146 -0.46 -15.55 16.53
N LYS A 147 -1.67 -15.61 15.94
CA LYS A 147 -2.39 -14.40 15.52
C LYS A 147 -2.70 -13.49 16.70
N GLU A 148 -3.03 -14.09 17.84
CA GLU A 148 -3.39 -13.43 19.09
C GLU A 148 -2.26 -12.55 19.63
N ASP A 149 -1.00 -12.89 19.32
CA ASP A 149 0.17 -12.11 19.71
C ASP A 149 0.25 -10.78 18.94
N LEU A 150 -0.25 -10.75 17.71
CA LEU A 150 -0.14 -9.61 16.79
C LEU A 150 -1.36 -8.69 16.87
N LYS A 151 -2.52 -9.27 17.18
CA LYS A 151 -3.82 -8.57 17.22
C LYS A 151 -3.84 -7.29 18.05
N PRO A 152 -3.25 -7.23 19.26
CA PRO A 152 -3.24 -6.02 20.08
C PRO A 152 -2.66 -4.81 19.36
N TYR A 153 -1.71 -5.02 18.45
CA TYR A 153 -1.07 -3.96 17.68
C TYR A 153 -1.83 -3.67 16.38
N THR A 154 -2.28 -4.72 15.68
CA THR A 154 -2.96 -4.55 14.39
C THR A 154 -4.35 -3.94 14.53
N ASP A 155 -5.10 -4.27 15.58
CA ASP A 155 -6.48 -3.79 15.78
C ASP A 155 -6.53 -2.27 16.06
N VAL A 156 -5.44 -1.70 16.60
CA VAL A 156 -5.32 -0.26 16.93
C VAL A 156 -4.32 0.48 16.03
N HIS A 157 -3.82 -0.17 14.98
CA HIS A 157 -2.85 0.37 14.03
C HIS A 157 -1.53 0.83 14.65
N ASP A 158 -1.09 0.18 15.72
CA ASP A 158 0.18 0.44 16.40
C ASP A 158 1.34 -0.29 15.70
N TRP A 159 1.70 0.20 14.52
CA TRP A 159 2.74 -0.41 13.68
C TRP A 159 4.13 -0.34 14.31
N GLU A 160 4.38 0.68 15.14
CA GLU A 160 5.64 0.81 15.85
C GLU A 160 5.78 -0.35 16.85
N ASN A 161 4.81 -0.52 17.76
CA ASN A 161 4.90 -1.61 18.74
C ASN A 161 4.71 -3.00 18.12
N LEU A 162 4.00 -3.12 16.99
CA LEU A 162 3.99 -4.37 16.22
C LEU A 162 5.41 -4.80 15.83
N VAL A 163 6.19 -3.89 15.23
CA VAL A 163 7.54 -4.21 14.77
C VAL A 163 8.48 -4.43 15.95
N LEU A 164 8.35 -3.63 17.03
CA LEU A 164 9.10 -3.85 18.26
C LEU A 164 8.85 -5.25 18.85
N TYR A 165 7.59 -5.67 18.90
CA TYR A 165 7.23 -7.02 19.35
C TYR A 165 7.89 -8.10 18.49
N LEU A 166 7.85 -7.95 17.16
CA LEU A 166 8.47 -8.89 16.21
C LEU A 166 9.99 -8.98 16.36
N ILE A 167 10.66 -7.89 16.76
CA ILE A 167 12.10 -7.88 17.04
C ILE A 167 12.42 -8.74 18.26
N GLN A 168 11.56 -8.72 19.28
CA GLN A 168 11.78 -9.35 20.59
C GLN A 168 11.28 -10.80 20.68
N SER A 169 10.52 -11.27 19.69
CA SER A 169 9.89 -12.60 19.69
C SER A 169 10.81 -13.77 19.38
#